data_AF-A0A660TQK8-F1
#
_entry.id   AF-A0A660TQK8-F1
#
_cell.length_a   1.000
_cell.length_b   1.000
_cell.length_c   1.000
_cell.angle_alpha   90.00
_cell.angle_beta   90.00
_cell.angle_gamma   90.00
#
_symmetry.space_group_name_H-M   'P 1'
#
loop_
_entity.id
_entity.type
_entity.pdbx_description
1 polymer ?
#
loop_
_entity_poly.entity_id
_entity_poly.type
_entity_poly.pdbx_seq_one_letter_code
_entity_poly.pdbx_strand_id
1 'polypeptide(L)'
;MRGTEVEENQTGDNNKGASPDPEDNSYEVPGWHAGLPDAYKGHPALKGMDVPGKLVEAYLAAQEKSSQYEGRSYIPGENASSEEWSAFRKAMGVPDNKDGYELKLPDDMDRSEMEGLAGWMKEVAFNEGLPIKATQRIFDKWVGDTRVGREETHKKQVAAKQERENALKEKYGEKWDTRVNSARDFVKRRLGDEVYNSMMEKNLLDDPAYLDSFGGLSDSLSEDNLPGSGSNTAGGAKHDGLSDMFPTMK
;
A
#
# COMPACT_ATOMS: atom_id res chain seq x y z
N MET A 1 -51.25 69.25 -30.33
CA MET A 1 -51.09 68.76 -31.72
C MET A 1 -49.87 69.47 -32.27
N ARG A 2 -48.71 68.91 -32.60
CA ARG A 2 -48.11 67.57 -32.84
C ARG A 2 -46.74 67.59 -32.08
N GLY A 3 -46.16 66.54 -31.48
CA GLY A 3 -46.08 65.14 -31.86
C GLY A 3 -44.78 64.90 -32.68
N THR A 4 -44.00 63.87 -32.28
CA THR A 4 -42.71 63.29 -32.80
C THR A 4 -41.41 63.93 -32.29
N GLU A 5 -40.38 63.22 -31.80
CA GLU A 5 -40.13 61.79 -31.49
C GLU A 5 -38.85 61.71 -30.61
N VAL A 6 -38.63 60.54 -30.00
CA VAL A 6 -37.66 60.15 -28.96
C VAL A 6 -36.31 59.72 -29.57
N GLU A 7 -35.30 59.56 -28.70
CA GLU A 7 -34.08 58.72 -28.83
C GLU A 7 -32.89 59.31 -29.64
N GLU A 8 -31.61 59.20 -29.26
CA GLU A 8 -30.94 58.30 -28.33
C GLU A 8 -29.59 58.91 -27.88
N ASN A 9 -29.09 58.37 -26.78
CA ASN A 9 -27.88 58.63 -26.00
C ASN A 9 -26.58 58.27 -26.75
N GLN A 10 -25.48 59.04 -26.55
CA GLN A 10 -24.15 58.59 -26.10
C GLN A 10 -22.96 59.48 -26.56
N THR A 11 -22.25 59.98 -25.54
CA THR A 11 -20.79 59.94 -25.33
C THR A 11 -19.83 60.70 -26.26
N GLY A 12 -18.95 61.49 -25.65
CA GLY A 12 -17.74 62.07 -26.25
C GLY A 12 -17.41 63.42 -25.59
N ASP A 13 -16.88 63.43 -24.37
CA ASP A 13 -15.43 63.53 -24.09
C ASP A 13 -14.89 64.95 -24.33
N ASN A 14 -14.45 65.59 -23.24
CA ASN A 14 -13.23 66.39 -23.16
C ASN A 14 -13.18 67.11 -21.80
N ASN A 15 -12.53 66.50 -20.80
CA ASN A 15 -11.95 67.31 -19.73
C ASN A 15 -10.46 67.00 -19.59
N LYS A 16 -9.67 67.90 -20.18
CA LYS A 16 -8.21 67.93 -20.16
C LYS A 16 -7.78 68.49 -18.80
N GLY A 17 -7.67 67.62 -17.80
CA GLY A 17 -7.12 67.94 -16.48
C GLY A 17 -5.61 67.74 -16.48
N ALA A 18 -4.87 68.80 -16.17
CA ALA A 18 -3.43 68.77 -15.96
C ALA A 18 -3.06 67.85 -14.78
N SER A 19 -2.09 66.96 -14.99
CA SER A 19 -1.41 66.24 -13.91
C SER A 19 -0.53 67.19 -13.10
N PRO A 20 -0.60 67.19 -11.76
CA PRO A 20 0.54 67.47 -10.91
C PRO A 20 1.31 66.17 -10.63
N ASP A 21 2.65 66.29 -10.56
CA ASP A 21 3.61 65.27 -10.14
C ASP A 21 3.25 64.62 -8.78
N PRO A 22 3.72 63.39 -8.49
CA PRO A 22 3.44 62.70 -7.24
C PRO A 22 4.31 63.28 -6.12
N GLU A 23 3.82 64.34 -5.47
CA GLU A 23 4.36 64.75 -4.18
C GLU A 23 4.07 63.67 -3.13
N ASP A 24 5.14 63.29 -2.43
CA ASP A 24 5.17 62.53 -1.19
C ASP A 24 4.20 63.12 -0.16
N ASN A 25 2.97 62.60 -0.14
CA ASN A 25 1.95 62.97 0.83
C ASN A 25 2.09 62.09 2.09
N SER A 26 3.22 62.24 2.79
CA SER A 26 3.34 61.77 4.17
C SER A 26 2.62 62.75 5.09
N TYR A 27 1.32 62.57 5.28
CA TYR A 27 0.57 63.28 6.33
C TYR A 27 1.02 62.73 7.70
N GLU A 28 2.06 63.29 8.28
CA GLU A 28 2.35 63.10 9.69
C GLU A 28 1.23 63.78 10.49
N VAL A 29 0.24 63.00 10.91
CA VAL A 29 -0.74 63.44 11.91
C VAL A 29 -0.11 63.18 13.28
N PRO A 30 0.29 64.20 14.06
CA PRO A 30 0.80 63.98 15.40
C PRO A 30 -0.30 63.33 16.24
N GLY A 31 -0.07 62.10 16.69
CA GLY A 31 -0.97 61.40 17.62
C GLY A 31 -2.20 60.74 16.99
N TRP A 32 -2.12 60.16 15.79
CA TRP A 32 -3.23 59.40 15.20
C TRP A 32 -3.77 58.27 16.11
N HIS A 33 -2.92 57.72 16.98
CA HIS A 33 -3.29 56.78 18.03
C HIS A 33 -4.34 57.32 19.03
N ALA A 34 -4.50 58.64 19.15
CA ALA A 34 -5.48 59.26 20.03
C ALA A 34 -6.92 59.00 19.58
N GLY A 35 -7.13 58.78 18.27
CA GLY A 35 -8.43 58.45 17.69
C GLY A 35 -8.84 56.97 17.84
N LEU A 36 -7.92 56.11 18.33
CA LEU A 36 -8.24 54.71 18.58
C LEU A 36 -9.07 54.56 19.87
N PRO A 37 -9.96 53.56 19.96
CA PRO A 37 -10.54 53.16 21.24
C PRO A 37 -9.45 52.74 22.25
N ASP A 38 -9.65 53.04 23.53
CA ASP A 38 -8.66 52.78 24.60
C ASP A 38 -8.20 51.32 24.67
N ALA A 39 -9.07 50.38 24.30
CA ALA A 39 -8.78 48.95 24.23
C ALA A 39 -7.59 48.60 23.31
N TYR A 40 -7.30 49.44 22.32
CA TYR A 40 -6.30 49.16 21.29
C TYR A 40 -5.01 49.96 21.46
N LYS A 41 -5.04 51.10 22.16
CA LYS A 41 -3.88 52.02 22.32
C LYS A 41 -2.63 51.38 22.92
N GLY A 42 -2.80 50.33 23.74
CA GLY A 42 -1.71 49.59 24.37
C GLY A 42 -1.33 48.28 23.66
N HIS A 43 -1.93 47.97 22.51
CA HIS A 43 -1.75 46.67 21.89
C HIS A 43 -0.31 46.52 21.34
N PRO A 44 0.40 45.41 21.61
CA PRO A 44 1.77 45.21 21.15
C PRO A 44 1.96 45.35 19.64
N ALA A 45 0.94 44.99 18.87
CA ALA A 45 0.95 45.10 17.41
C ALA A 45 1.02 46.55 16.89
N LEU A 46 0.69 47.55 17.71
CA LEU A 46 0.80 48.97 17.33
C LEU A 46 2.16 49.58 17.65
N LYS A 47 3.06 48.84 18.32
CA LYS A 47 4.42 49.32 18.60
C LYS A 47 5.19 49.54 17.28
N GLY A 48 5.57 50.79 17.01
CA GLY A 48 6.31 51.18 15.81
C GLY A 48 5.43 51.61 14.62
N MET A 49 4.11 51.67 14.78
CA MET A 49 3.18 52.20 13.79
C MET A 49 2.97 53.71 13.98
N ASP A 50 3.99 54.51 13.72
CA ASP A 50 3.99 55.95 14.08
C ASP A 50 3.02 56.80 13.24
N VAL A 51 2.58 56.29 12.07
CA VAL A 51 1.62 56.94 11.17
C VAL A 51 0.55 55.96 10.69
N PRO A 52 -0.67 56.41 10.34
CA PRO A 52 -1.74 55.53 9.85
C PRO A 52 -1.36 54.72 8.61
N GLY A 53 -0.49 55.27 7.74
CA GLY A 53 0.03 54.58 6.57
C GLY A 53 0.70 53.24 6.89
N LYS A 54 1.47 53.16 7.99
CA LYS A 54 2.11 51.92 8.44
C LYS A 54 1.10 50.85 8.86
N LEU A 55 -0.06 51.25 9.39
CA LEU A 55 -1.13 50.31 9.72
C LEU A 55 -1.80 49.75 8.46
N VAL A 56 -2.05 50.62 7.46
CA VAL A 56 -2.59 50.20 6.16
C VAL A 56 -1.60 49.29 5.44
N GLU A 57 -0.31 49.62 5.43
CA GLU A 57 0.75 48.76 4.90
C GLU A 57 0.82 47.42 5.63
N ALA A 58 0.77 47.41 6.97
CA ALA A 58 0.77 46.18 7.74
C ALA A 58 -0.50 45.34 7.49
N TYR A 59 -1.66 45.98 7.33
CA TYR A 59 -2.91 45.31 6.98
C TYR A 59 -2.86 44.73 5.56
N LEU A 60 -2.39 45.49 4.56
CA LEU A 60 -2.24 45.03 3.19
C LEU A 60 -1.21 43.90 3.10
N ALA A 61 -0.09 43.99 3.82
CA ALA A 61 0.90 42.92 3.90
C ALA A 61 0.35 41.67 4.63
N ALA A 62 -0.50 41.85 5.64
CA ALA A 62 -1.19 40.74 6.32
C ALA A 62 -2.27 40.12 5.43
N GLN A 63 -3.00 40.93 4.67
CA GLN A 63 -3.97 40.49 3.69
C GLN A 63 -3.29 39.73 2.55
N GLU A 64 -2.20 40.25 2.00
CA GLU A 64 -1.41 39.57 0.97
C GLU A 64 -0.80 38.27 1.48
N LYS A 65 -0.21 38.26 2.69
CA LYS A 65 0.22 37.02 3.34
C LYS A 65 -0.94 36.05 3.54
N SER A 66 -2.11 36.53 3.97
CA SER A 66 -3.33 35.73 4.09
C SER A 66 -3.77 35.13 2.75
N SER A 67 -3.72 35.91 1.67
CA SER A 67 -3.99 35.45 0.31
C SER A 67 -2.96 34.42 -0.16
N GLN A 68 -1.70 34.53 0.26
CA GLN A 68 -0.66 33.50 0.01
C GLN A 68 -0.89 32.18 0.79
N TYR A 69 -1.78 32.20 1.79
CA TYR A 69 -2.25 31.02 2.52
C TYR A 69 -3.59 30.48 1.98
N GLU A 70 -4.22 31.11 0.97
CA GLU A 70 -5.35 30.50 0.27
C GLU A 70 -4.89 29.17 -0.36
N GLY A 71 -5.42 28.06 0.16
CA GLY A 71 -5.03 26.71 -0.23
C GLY A 71 -3.91 26.06 0.58
N ARG A 72 -3.36 26.71 1.63
CA ARG A 72 -2.42 26.08 2.58
C ARG A 72 -3.10 25.79 3.91
N SER A 73 -3.08 24.53 4.33
CA SER A 73 -3.51 24.13 5.67
C SER A 73 -2.47 24.55 6.71
N TYR A 74 -2.92 25.23 7.77
CA TYR A 74 -2.12 25.46 8.97
C TYR A 74 -1.66 24.12 9.55
N ILE A 75 -0.35 23.95 9.75
CA ILE A 75 0.20 22.77 10.43
C ILE A 75 0.13 23.06 11.94
N PRO A 76 -0.65 22.29 12.72
CA PRO A 76 -0.72 22.49 14.16
C PRO A 76 0.64 22.26 14.80
N GLY A 77 0.97 23.06 15.82
CA GLY A 77 2.17 22.83 16.63
C GLY A 77 2.06 21.58 17.50
N GLU A 78 3.16 21.13 18.09
CA GLU A 78 3.18 19.91 18.94
C GLU A 78 2.21 19.96 20.13
N ASN A 79 1.94 21.16 20.66
CA ASN A 79 1.01 21.39 21.78
C ASN A 79 -0.39 21.85 21.34
N ALA A 80 -0.72 21.74 20.05
CA ALA A 80 -2.02 22.12 19.53
C ALA A 80 -3.13 21.19 20.08
N SER A 81 -4.36 21.70 20.16
CA SER A 81 -5.48 20.93 20.70
C SER A 81 -5.90 19.78 19.78
N SER A 82 -6.66 18.82 20.31
CA SER A 82 -7.24 17.73 19.53
C SER A 82 -8.10 18.23 18.37
N GLU A 83 -8.79 19.35 18.55
CA GLU A 83 -9.65 19.98 17.56
C GLU A 83 -8.84 20.58 16.41
N GLU A 84 -7.71 21.22 16.70
CA GLU A 84 -6.79 21.76 15.68
C GLU A 84 -6.19 20.64 14.82
N TRP A 85 -5.74 19.55 15.45
CA TRP A 85 -5.27 18.36 14.75
C TRP A 85 -6.37 17.68 13.94
N SER A 86 -7.60 17.64 14.45
CA SER A 86 -8.75 17.11 13.72
C SER A 86 -9.06 17.93 12.47
N ALA A 87 -9.09 19.26 12.59
CA ALA A 87 -9.30 20.17 11.46
C ALA A 87 -8.19 20.03 10.40
N PHE A 88 -6.93 19.92 10.83
CA PHE A 88 -5.81 19.66 9.92
C PHE A 88 -5.93 18.32 9.20
N ARG A 89 -6.22 17.23 9.93
CA ARG A 89 -6.43 15.90 9.32
C ARG A 89 -7.55 15.91 8.29
N LYS A 90 -8.67 16.58 8.59
CA LYS A 90 -9.78 16.74 7.65
C LYS A 90 -9.36 17.53 6.42
N ALA A 91 -8.61 18.63 6.58
CA ALA A 91 -8.08 19.42 5.47
C ALA A 91 -7.09 18.63 4.61
N MET A 92 -6.34 17.69 5.21
CA MET A 92 -5.45 16.78 4.51
C MET A 92 -6.18 15.65 3.76
N GLY A 93 -7.49 15.50 3.96
CA GLY A 93 -8.31 14.46 3.32
C GLY A 93 -8.27 13.12 4.05
N VAL A 94 -8.09 13.14 5.38
CA VAL A 94 -8.34 12.00 6.27
C VAL A 94 -9.85 11.89 6.48
N PRO A 95 -10.45 10.69 6.39
CA PRO A 95 -11.88 10.50 6.61
C PRO A 95 -12.25 10.67 8.09
N ASP A 96 -13.54 10.91 8.37
CA ASP A 96 -14.06 11.04 9.74
C ASP A 96 -14.00 9.69 10.51
N ASN A 97 -13.87 8.55 9.83
CA ASN A 97 -13.69 7.22 10.40
C ASN A 97 -12.97 6.27 9.43
N LYS A 98 -12.55 5.09 9.92
CA LYS A 98 -11.85 4.07 9.13
C LYS A 98 -12.64 3.52 7.93
N ASP A 99 -13.97 3.56 7.96
CA ASP A 99 -14.80 3.02 6.88
C ASP A 99 -14.81 3.96 5.66
N GLY A 100 -14.38 5.21 5.81
CA GLY A 100 -14.19 6.15 4.70
C GLY A 100 -13.04 5.79 3.74
N TYR A 101 -12.23 4.78 4.06
CA TYR A 101 -11.23 4.24 3.13
C TYR A 101 -11.83 3.14 2.25
N GLU A 102 -11.99 3.42 0.97
CA GLU A 102 -12.50 2.48 -0.04
C GLU A 102 -11.40 1.64 -0.69
N LEU A 103 -10.67 0.85 0.13
CA LEU A 103 -9.64 -0.06 -0.39
C LEU A 103 -10.31 -1.25 -1.10
N LYS A 104 -10.22 -1.28 -2.44
CA LYS A 104 -10.80 -2.34 -3.28
C LYS A 104 -9.75 -3.34 -3.69
N LEU A 105 -10.08 -4.61 -3.48
CA LEU A 105 -9.26 -5.73 -3.90
C LEU A 105 -9.59 -6.17 -5.33
N PRO A 106 -8.58 -6.50 -6.15
CA PRO A 106 -8.80 -7.17 -7.43
C PRO A 106 -9.49 -8.54 -7.26
N ASP A 107 -10.32 -8.93 -8.22
CA ASP A 107 -11.07 -10.18 -8.19
C ASP A 107 -10.19 -11.44 -8.32
N ASP A 108 -8.97 -11.30 -8.83
CA ASP A 108 -8.00 -12.39 -9.01
C ASP A 108 -7.17 -12.70 -7.74
N MET A 109 -7.47 -12.02 -6.62
CA MET A 109 -6.84 -12.28 -5.32
C MET A 109 -7.78 -13.03 -4.38
N ASP A 110 -7.21 -13.89 -3.54
CA ASP A 110 -7.95 -14.58 -2.47
C ASP A 110 -8.53 -13.54 -1.49
N ARG A 111 -9.86 -13.46 -1.40
CA ARG A 111 -10.54 -12.49 -0.54
C ARG A 111 -10.27 -12.74 0.94
N SER A 112 -10.07 -13.99 1.36
CA SER A 112 -10.03 -14.35 2.78
C SER A 112 -8.80 -13.78 3.50
N GLU A 113 -7.62 -13.90 2.91
CA GLU A 113 -6.38 -13.34 3.48
C GLU A 113 -6.33 -11.81 3.30
N MET A 114 -6.98 -11.30 2.27
CA MET A 114 -6.83 -9.91 1.86
C MET A 114 -7.83 -8.96 2.51
N GLU A 115 -9.03 -9.44 2.86
CA GLU A 115 -10.00 -8.66 3.64
C GLU A 115 -9.43 -8.29 5.02
N GLY A 116 -8.68 -9.20 5.64
CA GLY A 116 -7.96 -8.93 6.89
C GLY A 116 -6.92 -7.81 6.74
N LEU A 117 -6.14 -7.84 5.66
CA LEU A 117 -5.14 -6.81 5.39
C LEU A 117 -5.78 -5.45 5.07
N ALA A 118 -6.82 -5.44 4.24
CA ALA A 118 -7.55 -4.22 3.94
C ALA A 118 -8.11 -3.61 5.22
N GLY A 119 -8.75 -4.40 6.09
CA GLY A 119 -9.24 -3.95 7.40
C GLY A 119 -8.14 -3.36 8.29
N TRP A 120 -7.02 -4.07 8.42
CA TRP A 120 -5.85 -3.60 9.18
C TRP A 120 -5.31 -2.27 8.63
N MET A 121 -5.21 -2.13 7.31
CA MET A 121 -4.69 -0.93 6.69
C MET A 121 -5.61 0.28 6.87
N LYS A 122 -6.94 0.08 6.85
CA LYS A 122 -7.91 1.15 7.16
C LYS A 122 -7.76 1.64 8.60
N GLU A 123 -7.53 0.71 9.54
CA GLU A 123 -7.35 1.03 10.95
C GLU A 123 -6.06 1.82 11.19
N VAL A 124 -4.92 1.35 10.64
CA VAL A 124 -3.65 2.07 10.71
C VAL A 124 -3.76 3.44 10.05
N ALA A 125 -4.34 3.51 8.85
CA ALA A 125 -4.48 4.78 8.14
C ALA A 125 -5.32 5.80 8.90
N PHE A 126 -6.40 5.37 9.57
CA PHE A 126 -7.20 6.26 10.40
C PHE A 126 -6.42 6.77 11.61
N ASN A 127 -5.75 5.87 12.34
CA ASN A 127 -5.01 6.20 13.56
C ASN A 127 -3.81 7.12 13.27
N GLU A 128 -3.09 6.86 12.19
CA GLU A 128 -1.93 7.65 11.75
C GLU A 128 -2.31 8.90 10.96
N GLY A 129 -3.60 9.12 10.68
CA GLY A 129 -4.07 10.29 9.94
C GLY A 129 -3.59 10.33 8.49
N LEU A 130 -3.54 9.18 7.82
CA LEU A 130 -3.15 9.09 6.41
C LEU A 130 -4.27 9.58 5.48
N PRO A 131 -4.01 10.48 4.51
CA PRO A 131 -5.02 10.87 3.54
C PRO A 131 -5.53 9.70 2.69
N ILE A 132 -6.83 9.70 2.32
CA ILE A 132 -7.45 8.65 1.48
C ILE A 132 -6.61 8.34 0.24
N LYS A 133 -6.16 9.38 -0.48
CA LYS A 133 -5.34 9.23 -1.69
C LYS A 133 -3.98 8.56 -1.43
N ALA A 134 -3.37 8.84 -0.28
CA ALA A 134 -2.09 8.24 0.08
C ALA A 134 -2.27 6.76 0.44
N THR A 135 -3.27 6.47 1.28
CA THR A 135 -3.64 5.10 1.67
C THR A 135 -3.97 4.25 0.45
N GLN A 136 -4.78 4.77 -0.48
CA GLN A 136 -5.13 4.06 -1.72
C GLN A 136 -3.88 3.74 -2.55
N ARG A 137 -2.98 4.70 -2.76
CA ARG A 137 -1.75 4.46 -3.55
C ARG A 137 -0.83 3.42 -2.92
N ILE A 138 -0.68 3.45 -1.59
CA ILE A 138 0.14 2.46 -0.87
C ILE A 138 -0.49 1.07 -1.05
N PHE A 139 -1.81 0.98 -0.91
CA PHE A 139 -2.54 -0.26 -1.07
C PHE A 139 -2.42 -0.82 -2.49
N ASP A 140 -2.68 0.02 -3.51
CA ASP A 140 -2.56 -0.36 -4.92
C ASP A 140 -1.16 -0.84 -5.28
N LYS A 141 -0.13 -0.14 -4.77
CA LYS A 141 1.27 -0.54 -4.99
C LYS A 141 1.55 -1.90 -4.37
N TRP A 142 1.15 -2.10 -3.11
CA TRP A 142 1.35 -3.36 -2.40
C TRP A 142 0.65 -4.53 -3.11
N VAL A 143 -0.59 -4.32 -3.56
CA VAL A 143 -1.36 -5.29 -4.36
C VAL A 143 -0.61 -5.62 -5.65
N GLY A 144 -0.12 -4.60 -6.36
CA GLY A 144 0.67 -4.75 -7.58
C GLY A 144 1.94 -5.57 -7.37
N ASP A 145 2.74 -5.23 -6.37
CA ASP A 145 3.99 -5.92 -6.03
C ASP A 145 3.71 -7.38 -5.64
N THR A 146 2.65 -7.63 -4.87
CA THR A 146 2.24 -8.98 -4.46
C THR A 146 1.86 -9.83 -5.67
N ARG A 147 1.16 -9.25 -6.65
CA ARG A 147 0.80 -9.93 -7.90
C ARG A 147 2.03 -10.29 -8.73
N VAL A 148 2.96 -9.35 -8.89
CA VAL A 148 4.24 -9.61 -9.58
C VAL A 148 5.02 -10.71 -8.88
N GLY A 149 5.14 -10.65 -7.55
CA GLY A 149 5.86 -11.66 -6.76
C GLY A 149 5.24 -13.07 -6.90
N ARG A 150 3.90 -13.18 -6.92
CA ARG A 150 3.21 -14.45 -7.18
C ARG A 150 3.47 -14.97 -8.59
N GLU A 151 3.39 -14.10 -9.60
CA GLU A 151 3.65 -14.49 -10.99
C GLU A 151 5.10 -14.97 -11.17
N GLU A 152 6.07 -14.28 -10.59
CA GLU A 152 7.48 -14.71 -10.61
C GLU A 152 7.71 -16.03 -9.89
N THR A 153 7.07 -16.22 -8.73
CA THR A 153 7.15 -17.48 -7.98
C THR A 153 6.55 -18.63 -8.79
N HIS A 154 5.39 -18.42 -9.41
CA HIS A 154 4.76 -19.39 -10.29
C HIS A 154 5.66 -19.73 -11.49
N LYS A 155 6.23 -18.72 -12.17
CA LYS A 155 7.20 -18.93 -13.26
C LYS A 155 8.40 -19.76 -12.83
N LYS A 156 8.98 -19.46 -11.65
CA LYS A 156 10.10 -20.23 -11.08
C LYS A 156 9.70 -21.67 -10.77
N GLN A 157 8.51 -21.90 -10.22
CA GLN A 157 8.02 -23.25 -9.95
C GLN A 157 7.80 -24.06 -11.23
N VAL A 158 7.19 -23.46 -12.27
CA VAL A 158 7.00 -24.11 -13.57
C VAL A 158 8.34 -24.43 -14.23
N ALA A 159 9.29 -23.49 -14.23
CA ALA A 159 10.63 -23.71 -14.77
C ALA A 159 11.36 -24.85 -14.02
N ALA A 160 11.32 -24.83 -12.69
CA ALA A 160 11.94 -25.88 -11.86
C ALA A 160 11.26 -27.26 -12.05
N LYS A 161 9.95 -27.28 -12.28
CA LYS A 161 9.20 -28.50 -12.61
C LYS A 161 9.67 -29.06 -13.95
N GLN A 162 9.76 -28.21 -14.98
CA GLN A 162 10.21 -28.62 -16.32
C GLN A 162 11.66 -29.12 -16.31
N GLU A 163 12.54 -28.41 -15.59
CA GLU A 163 13.95 -28.80 -15.44
C GLU A 163 14.08 -30.17 -14.78
N ARG A 164 13.34 -30.41 -13.68
CA ARG A 164 13.29 -31.73 -13.04
C ARG A 164 12.75 -32.81 -13.96
N GLU A 165 11.69 -32.54 -14.70
CA GLU A 165 11.13 -33.51 -15.63
C GLU A 165 12.15 -33.92 -16.70
N ASN A 166 12.84 -32.94 -17.29
CA ASN A 166 13.87 -33.19 -18.29
C ASN A 166 15.03 -34.00 -17.69
N ALA A 167 15.53 -33.63 -16.51
CA ALA A 167 16.60 -34.34 -15.82
C ALA A 167 16.23 -35.80 -15.50
N LEU A 168 14.98 -36.06 -15.11
CA LEU A 168 14.52 -37.42 -14.83
C LEU A 168 14.30 -38.24 -16.11
N LYS A 169 13.78 -37.61 -17.18
CA LYS A 169 13.70 -38.24 -18.50
C LYS A 169 15.07 -38.61 -19.05
N GLU A 170 16.08 -37.75 -18.88
CA GLU A 170 17.46 -38.06 -19.22
C GLU A 170 18.02 -39.20 -18.37
N LYS A 171 17.76 -39.19 -17.05
CA LYS A 171 18.23 -40.22 -16.11
C LYS A 171 17.65 -41.60 -16.40
N TYR A 172 16.36 -41.69 -16.69
CA TYR A 172 15.66 -42.97 -16.84
C TYR A 172 15.46 -43.39 -18.30
N GLY A 173 15.57 -42.47 -19.26
CA GLY A 173 15.40 -42.75 -20.69
C GLY A 173 14.11 -43.50 -20.98
N GLU A 174 14.21 -44.63 -21.67
CA GLU A 174 13.08 -45.51 -22.01
C GLU A 174 12.32 -46.05 -20.78
N LYS A 175 12.96 -46.10 -19.61
CA LYS A 175 12.31 -46.56 -18.36
C LYS A 175 11.46 -45.48 -17.70
N TRP A 176 11.43 -44.25 -18.23
CA TRP A 176 10.65 -43.16 -17.65
C TRP A 176 9.17 -43.53 -17.49
N ASP A 177 8.53 -44.06 -18.54
CA ASP A 177 7.12 -44.43 -18.49
C ASP A 177 6.86 -45.58 -17.50
N THR A 178 7.79 -46.55 -17.43
CA THR A 178 7.74 -47.61 -16.41
C THR A 178 7.78 -47.02 -15.01
N ARG A 179 8.68 -46.06 -14.76
CA ARG A 179 8.81 -45.40 -13.46
C ARG A 179 7.55 -44.62 -13.08
N VAL A 180 6.97 -43.89 -14.03
CA VAL A 180 5.70 -43.16 -13.83
C VAL A 180 4.57 -44.12 -13.45
N ASN A 181 4.46 -45.24 -14.15
CA ASN A 181 3.45 -46.26 -13.86
C ASN A 181 3.69 -46.92 -12.50
N SER A 182 4.93 -47.27 -12.16
CA SER A 182 5.28 -47.83 -10.84
C SER A 182 4.93 -46.87 -9.71
N ALA A 183 5.20 -45.58 -9.87
CA ALA A 183 4.84 -44.55 -8.89
C ALA A 183 3.33 -44.47 -8.65
N ARG A 184 2.54 -44.43 -9.73
CA ARG A 184 1.07 -44.39 -9.67
C ARG A 184 0.47 -45.67 -9.08
N ASP A 185 0.97 -46.82 -9.50
CA ASP A 185 0.57 -48.12 -8.98
C ASP A 185 0.90 -48.27 -7.50
N PHE A 186 2.07 -47.78 -7.07
CA PHE A 186 2.46 -47.77 -5.66
C PHE A 186 1.46 -46.97 -4.84
N VAL A 187 1.15 -45.73 -5.23
CA VAL A 187 0.18 -44.89 -4.52
C VAL A 187 -1.19 -45.57 -4.47
N LYS A 188 -1.68 -46.07 -5.61
CA LYS A 188 -2.98 -46.74 -5.69
C LYS A 188 -3.07 -47.99 -4.81
N ARG A 189 -2.06 -48.87 -4.88
CA ARG A 189 -2.06 -50.14 -4.14
C ARG A 189 -1.77 -49.96 -2.66
N ARG A 190 -0.92 -48.99 -2.29
CA ARG A 190 -0.43 -48.86 -0.91
C ARG A 190 -1.16 -47.80 -0.09
N LEU A 191 -1.57 -46.71 -0.71
CA LEU A 191 -2.28 -45.59 -0.07
C LEU A 191 -3.79 -45.62 -0.37
N GLY A 192 -4.23 -46.42 -1.35
CA GLY A 192 -5.64 -46.64 -1.67
C GLY A 192 -6.19 -45.70 -2.73
N ASP A 193 -7.36 -46.05 -3.27
CA ASP A 193 -7.99 -45.34 -4.39
C ASP A 193 -8.40 -43.90 -4.03
N GLU A 194 -8.82 -43.63 -2.79
CA GLU A 194 -9.20 -42.28 -2.35
C GLU A 194 -8.01 -41.31 -2.41
N VAL A 195 -6.87 -41.71 -1.86
CA VAL A 195 -5.64 -40.92 -1.89
C VAL A 195 -5.13 -40.76 -3.32
N TYR A 196 -5.12 -41.85 -4.10
CA TYR A 196 -4.74 -41.81 -5.51
C TYR A 196 -5.57 -40.79 -6.29
N ASN A 197 -6.90 -40.87 -6.20
CA ASN A 197 -7.80 -39.96 -6.91
C ASN A 197 -7.60 -38.50 -6.46
N SER A 198 -7.43 -38.24 -5.15
CA SER A 198 -7.16 -36.89 -4.65
C SER A 198 -5.82 -36.33 -5.16
N MET A 199 -4.78 -37.17 -5.24
CA MET A 199 -3.48 -36.73 -5.76
C MET A 199 -3.50 -36.52 -7.28
N MET A 200 -4.25 -37.32 -8.03
CA MET A 200 -4.48 -37.10 -9.47
C MET A 200 -5.23 -35.79 -9.73
N GLU A 201 -6.31 -35.52 -8.99
CA GLU A 201 -7.09 -34.27 -9.10
C GLU A 201 -6.22 -33.03 -8.86
N LYS A 202 -5.29 -33.11 -7.91
CA LYS A 202 -4.33 -32.05 -7.59
C LYS A 202 -3.09 -32.04 -8.50
N ASN A 203 -3.03 -32.91 -9.51
CA ASN A 203 -1.88 -33.10 -10.40
C ASN A 203 -0.56 -33.42 -9.68
N LEU A 204 -0.62 -33.97 -8.47
CA LEU A 204 0.56 -34.33 -7.67
C LEU A 204 1.26 -35.57 -8.25
N LEU A 205 0.51 -36.50 -8.83
CA LEU A 205 1.09 -37.66 -9.53
C LEU A 205 1.50 -37.33 -10.98
N ASP A 206 1.45 -36.06 -11.37
CA ASP A 206 2.04 -35.51 -12.60
C ASP A 206 3.18 -34.53 -12.28
N ASP A 207 3.54 -34.41 -11.00
CA ASP A 207 4.72 -33.66 -10.58
C ASP A 207 5.95 -34.58 -10.54
N PRO A 208 7.03 -34.25 -11.28
CA PRO A 208 8.23 -35.08 -11.37
C PRO A 208 8.88 -35.40 -10.02
N ALA A 209 8.78 -34.54 -9.01
CA ALA A 209 9.36 -34.79 -7.69
C ALA A 209 8.61 -35.93 -6.96
N TYR A 210 7.28 -35.95 -7.05
CA TYR A 210 6.45 -37.00 -6.47
C TYR A 210 6.58 -38.29 -7.26
N LEU A 211 6.59 -38.21 -8.59
CA LEU A 211 6.81 -39.37 -9.47
C LEU A 211 8.16 -40.05 -9.19
N ASP A 212 9.23 -39.28 -9.04
CA ASP A 212 10.55 -39.86 -8.74
C ASP A 212 10.60 -40.49 -7.34
N SER A 213 9.99 -39.82 -6.36
CA SER A 213 9.94 -40.30 -4.97
C SER A 213 9.15 -41.60 -4.85
N PHE A 214 7.92 -41.65 -5.36
CA PHE A 214 7.09 -42.84 -5.31
C PHE A 214 7.61 -43.96 -6.22
N GLY A 215 8.21 -43.62 -7.37
CA GLY A 215 8.88 -44.58 -8.22
C GLY A 215 10.04 -45.26 -7.49
N GLY A 216 10.91 -44.48 -6.81
CA GLY A 216 11.99 -45.03 -6.01
C GLY A 216 11.52 -45.88 -4.82
N LEU A 217 10.43 -45.48 -4.15
CA LEU A 217 9.83 -46.29 -3.10
C LEU A 217 9.26 -47.61 -3.65
N SER A 218 8.60 -47.56 -4.81
CA SER A 218 8.10 -48.75 -5.51
C SER A 218 9.24 -49.71 -5.86
N ASP A 219 10.35 -49.20 -6.38
CA ASP A 219 11.53 -49.98 -6.74
C ASP A 219 12.10 -50.69 -5.48
N SER A 220 12.34 -49.94 -4.40
CA SER A 220 12.91 -50.49 -3.15
C SER A 220 12.07 -51.60 -2.51
N LEU A 221 10.75 -51.45 -2.51
CA LEU A 221 9.83 -52.45 -1.93
C LEU A 221 9.61 -53.65 -2.86
N SER A 222 9.74 -53.46 -4.17
CA SER A 222 9.66 -54.56 -5.13
C SER A 222 10.93 -55.42 -5.08
N GLU A 223 12.09 -54.81 -4.87
CA GLU A 223 13.36 -55.49 -4.67
C GLU A 223 13.38 -56.34 -3.38
N ASP A 224 12.77 -55.84 -2.29
CA ASP A 224 12.68 -56.56 -1.01
C ASP A 224 11.70 -57.76 -1.05
N ASN A 225 10.75 -57.76 -1.98
CA ASN A 225 9.74 -58.83 -2.15
C ASN A 225 10.12 -59.90 -3.19
N LEU A 226 11.33 -59.88 -3.77
CA LEU A 226 11.79 -60.93 -4.69
C LEU A 226 12.17 -62.20 -3.91
N PRO A 227 11.48 -63.34 -4.10
CA PRO A 227 11.89 -64.62 -3.53
C PRO A 227 13.12 -65.12 -4.31
N GLY A 228 14.30 -64.67 -3.90
CA GLY A 228 15.56 -65.05 -4.57
C GLY A 228 16.85 -64.38 -4.07
N SER A 229 16.81 -63.26 -3.33
CA SER A 229 18.02 -62.64 -2.77
C SER A 229 18.28 -63.08 -1.33
N GLY A 230 18.37 -64.39 -1.11
CA GLY A 230 18.98 -64.98 0.08
C GLY A 230 20.48 -65.11 -0.13
N SER A 231 21.22 -63.99 -0.14
CA SER A 231 22.69 -64.05 -0.01
C SER A 231 23.06 -63.88 1.46
N ASN A 232 23.57 -64.98 2.02
CA ASN A 232 24.21 -65.07 3.32
C ASN A 232 25.15 -63.89 3.61
N THR A 233 24.81 -63.09 4.63
CA THR A 233 25.80 -62.60 5.59
C THR A 233 25.20 -62.64 7.00
N ALA A 234 25.12 -63.84 7.56
CA ALA A 234 25.21 -63.99 9.01
C ALA A 234 26.65 -63.62 9.41
N GLY A 235 26.84 -62.40 9.90
CA GLY A 235 28.10 -61.89 10.45
C GLY A 235 27.78 -60.78 11.43
N GLY A 236 27.74 -61.12 12.71
CA GLY A 236 27.24 -60.23 13.76
C GLY A 236 28.03 -58.93 13.92
N ALA A 237 27.31 -57.87 14.27
CA ALA A 237 27.83 -56.75 15.03
C ALA A 237 26.74 -56.27 15.98
N LYS A 238 27.15 -55.98 17.21
CA LYS A 238 26.34 -55.86 18.42
C LYS A 238 25.43 -54.64 18.37
N HIS A 239 24.25 -54.80 18.97
CA HIS A 239 23.25 -53.77 19.18
C HIS A 239 23.62 -52.96 20.43
N ASP A 240 24.33 -51.85 20.27
CA ASP A 240 24.54 -50.83 21.31
C ASP A 240 24.63 -49.45 20.64
N GLY A 241 23.63 -48.57 20.84
CA GLY A 241 23.76 -47.19 20.36
C GLY A 241 22.51 -46.34 20.12
N LEU A 242 21.33 -46.66 20.67
CA LEU A 242 20.14 -45.80 20.52
C LEU A 242 19.55 -45.28 21.85
N SER A 243 20.14 -45.60 23.00
CA SER A 243 19.68 -45.09 24.30
C SER A 243 20.20 -43.69 24.67
N ASP A 244 21.17 -43.14 23.93
CA ASP A 244 21.83 -41.88 24.30
C ASP A 244 21.35 -40.63 23.54
N MET A 245 20.35 -40.77 22.65
CA MET A 245 19.88 -39.63 21.82
C MET A 245 18.68 -38.86 22.37
N PHE A 246 18.10 -39.27 23.51
CA PHE A 246 17.02 -38.52 24.15
C PHE A 246 17.31 -38.26 25.63
N PRO A 247 18.02 -37.17 25.98
CA PRO A 247 17.97 -36.67 27.35
C PRO A 247 16.54 -36.22 27.64
N THR A 248 15.86 -36.97 28.50
CA THR A 248 14.58 -36.58 29.09
C THR A 248 14.79 -35.32 29.93
N MET A 249 14.24 -34.19 29.48
CA MET A 249 14.14 -33.00 30.32
C MET A 249 13.01 -33.19 31.34
N LYS A 250 13.38 -33.07 32.61
CA LYS A 250 12.48 -32.78 33.75
C LYS A 250 12.13 -31.30 33.77
#